data_AF-A0A5C3L5B6-F1
#
_entry.id   AF-A0A5C3L5B6-F1
#
_cell.length_a   1.000
_cell.length_b   1.000
_cell.length_c   1.000
_cell.angle_alpha   90.00
_cell.angle_beta   90.00
_cell.angle_gamma   90.00
#
_symmetry.space_group_name_H-M   'P 1'
#
loop_
_entity.id
_entity.type
_entity.pdbx_description
1 polymer ?
#
loop_
_entity_poly.entity_id
_entity_poly.type
_entity_poly.pdbx_seq_one_letter_code
_entity_poly.pdbx_strand_id
1 'polypeptide(L)'
;MSYFQGAHHFSVQGASFNDYSVNQGLGPIQFLLQYSATGAAHDAEERQPPPRCHPQTRKRILSILRTWIKTLREERDKSVVWLYGPAGMGKSAIAQTIAEECEALGLLAASFFFNRANPQRNRAARLVASIALQLCESIPEIRPYVEDVMRSTPTILTKSLPLQLRRLVIEPLKRVPPLAEDRAVIIDGLDECLGPDNVDQEQEQALVLGLIDTLQSSNLPLIILLCSRPESWIKEGFLDRGGLWQRTNPIDLYDTSDKDNDVEVYLRPEFERIRRISECGDSWPSDEDITTLVQRASGQFIYAATVVRYVEDRYSHPQDRLTTILSTKTPEDHKPLHVLDDLYLTILRQTPNYKATMEVLGSM
;
A
#
# COMPACT_ATOMS: atom_id res chain seq x y z
N MET A 1 -43.87 -11.36 21.21
CA MET A 1 -45.18 -12.05 21.11
C MET A 1 -45.63 -11.97 19.66
N SER A 2 -45.77 -13.09 18.96
CA SER A 2 -46.35 -13.11 17.62
C SER A 2 -47.87 -13.06 17.77
N TYR A 3 -48.51 -12.01 17.27
CA TYR A 3 -49.96 -11.82 17.41
C TYR A 3 -50.77 -12.69 16.42
N PHE A 4 -50.13 -13.39 15.48
CA PHE A 4 -50.82 -14.08 14.37
C PHE A 4 -50.23 -15.45 14.05
N GLN A 5 -49.86 -16.23 15.07
CA GLN A 5 -49.33 -17.57 14.82
C GLN A 5 -50.47 -18.54 14.49
N GLY A 6 -50.49 -19.08 13.26
CA GLY A 6 -51.47 -20.04 12.77
C GLY A 6 -52.67 -19.48 12.00
N ALA A 7 -52.72 -18.16 11.76
CA ALA A 7 -53.80 -17.55 10.98
C ALA A 7 -53.71 -17.89 9.49
N HIS A 8 -54.86 -18.21 8.87
CA HIS A 8 -55.03 -18.41 7.44
C HIS A 8 -56.32 -17.71 6.97
N HIS A 9 -56.36 -17.25 5.72
CA HIS A 9 -57.47 -16.46 5.12
C HIS A 9 -57.79 -15.11 5.80
N PHE A 10 -56.78 -14.40 6.27
CA PHE A 10 -56.95 -13.07 6.85
C PHE A 10 -56.81 -11.97 5.78
N SER A 11 -57.70 -10.96 5.86
CA SER A 11 -57.68 -9.77 5.01
C SER A 11 -57.61 -8.53 5.89
N VAL A 12 -56.60 -7.69 5.66
CA VAL A 12 -56.52 -6.35 6.27
C VAL A 12 -56.96 -5.34 5.24
N GLN A 13 -58.02 -4.60 5.55
CA GLN A 13 -58.42 -3.45 4.75
C GLN A 13 -58.42 -2.21 5.63
N GLY A 14 -57.69 -1.17 5.20
CA GLY A 14 -57.65 0.13 5.87
C GLY A 14 -56.69 0.28 7.06
N ALA A 15 -55.75 -0.65 7.28
CA ALA A 15 -54.76 -0.48 8.35
C ALA A 15 -53.63 0.47 7.96
N SER A 16 -53.29 1.39 8.87
CA SER A 16 -52.01 2.11 8.85
C SER A 16 -50.99 1.29 9.64
N PHE A 17 -50.03 0.70 8.93
CA PHE A 17 -48.89 0.03 9.56
C PHE A 17 -47.84 1.09 9.88
N ASN A 18 -47.77 1.50 11.14
CA ASN A 18 -46.67 2.33 11.61
C ASN A 18 -45.52 1.42 12.02
N ASP A 19 -44.52 1.30 11.15
CA ASP A 19 -43.24 0.71 11.52
C ASP A 19 -42.52 1.70 12.46
N TYR A 20 -42.47 1.34 13.74
CA TYR A 20 -41.64 2.04 14.72
C TYR A 20 -40.21 1.48 14.69
N SER A 21 -39.63 1.29 13.49
CA SER A 21 -38.19 1.26 13.35
C SER A 21 -37.69 2.66 13.69
N VAL A 22 -37.46 2.87 14.98
CA VAL A 22 -36.83 4.07 15.50
C VAL A 22 -35.43 4.14 14.89
N ASN A 23 -35.31 4.80 13.74
CA ASN A 23 -34.07 5.32 13.20
C ASN A 23 -33.58 6.40 14.17
N GLN A 24 -32.84 5.99 15.21
CA GLN A 24 -32.06 6.92 16.05
C GLN A 24 -30.60 6.51 16.20
N GLY A 25 -30.10 5.61 15.35
CA GLY A 25 -28.69 5.24 15.31
C GLY A 25 -28.25 4.90 13.89
N LEU A 26 -26.95 5.06 13.62
CA LEU A 26 -26.34 4.56 12.39
C LEU A 26 -26.48 3.03 12.36
N GLY A 27 -26.85 2.47 11.19
CA GLY A 27 -26.82 1.02 10.99
C GLY A 27 -25.40 0.47 11.21
N PRO A 28 -25.24 -0.84 11.53
CA PRO A 28 -23.92 -1.39 11.86
C PRO A 28 -22.82 -1.07 10.84
N ILE A 29 -23.10 -1.23 9.54
CA ILE A 29 -22.11 -0.92 8.49
C ILE A 29 -21.78 0.57 8.44
N GLN A 30 -22.75 1.45 8.62
CA GLN A 30 -22.52 2.88 8.66
C GLN A 30 -21.69 3.28 9.89
N PHE A 31 -21.85 2.58 11.02
CA PHE A 31 -21.01 2.77 12.20
C PHE A 31 -19.58 2.24 11.97
N LEU A 32 -19.43 1.10 11.30
CA LEU A 32 -18.14 0.54 10.91
C LEU A 32 -17.36 1.50 10.00
N LEU A 33 -18.06 2.14 9.06
CA LEU A 33 -17.52 3.16 8.17
C LEU A 33 -16.86 4.32 8.94
N GLN A 34 -17.45 4.77 10.05
CA GLN A 34 -16.90 5.87 10.86
C GLN A 34 -15.56 5.56 11.52
N TYR A 35 -15.28 4.29 11.78
CA TYR A 35 -14.02 3.82 12.38
C TYR A 35 -13.03 3.32 11.32
N SER A 36 -13.42 3.32 10.05
CA SER A 36 -12.58 2.93 8.93
C SER A 36 -11.80 4.13 8.38
N ALA A 37 -10.68 3.87 7.73
CA ALA A 37 -9.93 4.84 6.94
C ALA A 37 -10.20 4.56 5.46
N THR A 38 -11.36 5.02 4.95
CA THR A 38 -11.74 4.82 3.53
C THR A 38 -10.69 5.37 2.56
N GLY A 39 -10.02 6.48 2.93
CA GLY A 39 -8.88 7.05 2.19
C GLY A 39 -7.65 6.12 2.06
N ALA A 40 -7.61 4.99 2.77
CA ALA A 40 -6.53 4.01 2.71
C ALA A 40 -6.75 2.92 1.65
N ALA A 41 -7.97 2.76 1.11
CA ALA A 41 -8.26 1.76 0.09
C ALA A 41 -7.60 2.10 -1.24
N HIS A 42 -7.37 1.11 -2.10
CA HIS A 42 -6.70 1.27 -3.40
C HIS A 42 -7.41 2.19 -4.40
N ASP A 43 -8.73 2.26 -4.31
CA ASP A 43 -9.67 2.97 -5.16
C ASP A 43 -10.13 4.30 -4.57
N ALA A 44 -9.60 4.69 -3.41
CA ALA A 44 -9.98 5.93 -2.73
C ALA A 44 -9.61 7.19 -3.53
N GLU A 45 -10.50 8.18 -3.52
CA GLU A 45 -10.27 9.49 -4.18
C GLU A 45 -9.03 10.19 -3.65
N GLU A 46 -8.76 10.11 -2.34
CA GLU A 46 -7.56 10.66 -1.68
C GLU A 46 -6.23 10.12 -2.26
N ARG A 47 -6.29 9.06 -3.07
CA ARG A 47 -5.14 8.43 -3.69
C ARG A 47 -5.01 8.74 -5.16
N GLN A 48 -5.84 9.62 -5.73
CA GLN A 48 -5.77 10.00 -7.14
C GLN A 48 -4.73 11.12 -7.37
N PRO A 49 -3.85 11.01 -8.38
CA PRO A 49 -3.59 9.81 -9.18
C PRO A 49 -2.82 8.75 -8.38
N PRO A 50 -3.16 7.45 -8.51
CA PRO A 50 -2.53 6.41 -7.72
C PRO A 50 -1.09 6.16 -8.19
N PRO A 51 -0.20 5.69 -7.30
CA PRO A 51 1.14 5.28 -7.70
C PRO A 51 1.03 4.11 -8.69
N ARG A 52 1.63 4.24 -9.87
CA ARG A 52 1.59 3.22 -10.91
C ARG A 52 2.98 2.80 -11.32
N CYS A 53 3.15 1.50 -11.59
CA CYS A 53 4.36 1.04 -12.26
C CYS A 53 4.41 1.67 -13.65
N HIS A 54 5.57 2.20 -14.05
CA HIS A 54 5.75 2.70 -15.40
C HIS A 54 5.56 1.53 -16.39
N PRO A 55 4.90 1.73 -17.55
CA PRO A 55 4.76 0.69 -18.54
C PRO A 55 6.08 -0.02 -18.80
N GLN A 56 5.99 -1.35 -18.87
CA GLN A 56 7.11 -2.26 -19.11
C GLN A 56 8.16 -2.39 -17.99
N THR A 57 8.03 -1.71 -16.85
CA THR A 57 8.87 -1.92 -15.67
C THR A 57 8.27 -2.96 -14.73
N ARG A 58 9.06 -3.47 -13.77
CA ARG A 58 8.63 -4.36 -12.68
C ARG A 58 7.94 -5.65 -13.15
N LYS A 59 8.14 -6.05 -14.41
CA LYS A 59 7.45 -7.19 -15.02
C LYS A 59 7.71 -8.49 -14.26
N ARG A 60 8.95 -8.73 -13.84
CA ARG A 60 9.34 -9.95 -13.14
C ARG A 60 8.63 -10.06 -11.79
N ILE A 61 8.72 -9.03 -10.95
CA ILE A 61 8.08 -9.06 -9.63
C ILE A 61 6.56 -9.14 -9.75
N LEU A 62 5.96 -8.40 -10.67
CA LEU A 62 4.52 -8.50 -10.94
C LEU A 62 4.15 -9.93 -11.39
N SER A 63 4.97 -10.57 -12.23
CA SER A 63 4.76 -11.97 -12.62
C SER A 63 4.82 -12.93 -11.43
N ILE A 64 5.79 -12.76 -10.53
CA ILE A 64 5.92 -13.58 -9.31
C ILE A 64 4.67 -13.45 -8.44
N LEU A 65 4.23 -12.22 -8.18
CA LEU A 65 3.06 -11.95 -7.35
C LEU A 65 1.76 -12.48 -7.99
N ARG A 66 1.59 -12.29 -9.30
CA ARG A 66 0.44 -12.84 -10.06
C ARG A 66 0.39 -14.36 -9.97
N THR A 67 1.53 -15.04 -10.12
CA THR A 67 1.59 -16.49 -9.96
C THR A 67 1.18 -16.88 -8.55
N TRP A 68 1.76 -16.24 -7.53
CA TRP A 68 1.47 -16.52 -6.13
C TRP A 68 -0.01 -16.35 -5.75
N ILE A 69 -0.67 -15.30 -6.27
CA ILE A 69 -2.10 -15.04 -6.06
C ILE A 69 -2.97 -16.15 -6.67
N LYS A 70 -2.59 -16.65 -7.86
CA LYS A 70 -3.34 -17.66 -8.60
C LYS A 70 -3.04 -19.10 -8.19
N THR A 71 -1.94 -19.34 -7.47
CA THR A 71 -1.61 -20.69 -6.96
C THR A 71 -2.70 -21.15 -5.99
N LEU A 72 -3.17 -22.38 -6.16
CA LEU A 72 -4.17 -22.96 -5.26
C LEU A 72 -3.62 -23.11 -3.85
N ARG A 73 -4.48 -22.99 -2.85
CA ARG A 73 -4.08 -23.01 -1.44
C ARG A 73 -3.28 -24.27 -1.05
N GLU A 74 -3.66 -25.42 -1.58
CA GLU A 74 -3.01 -26.71 -1.31
C GLU A 74 -1.60 -26.81 -1.90
N GLU A 75 -1.33 -26.05 -2.96
CA GLU A 75 -0.04 -26.01 -3.67
C GLU A 75 0.83 -24.85 -3.20
N ARG A 76 0.28 -23.93 -2.40
CA ARG A 76 0.94 -22.68 -2.00
C ARG A 76 1.79 -22.90 -0.75
N ASP A 77 3.10 -22.72 -0.89
CA ASP A 77 4.04 -22.81 0.24
C ASP A 77 3.84 -21.68 1.26
N LYS A 78 3.71 -20.43 0.79
CA LYS A 78 3.64 -19.22 1.64
C LYS A 78 2.33 -18.47 1.43
N SER A 79 1.62 -18.17 2.52
CA SER A 79 0.37 -17.38 2.50
C SER A 79 0.61 -15.89 2.71
N VAL A 80 1.83 -15.48 3.04
CA VAL A 80 2.26 -14.09 3.15
C VAL A 80 3.41 -13.84 2.20
N VAL A 81 3.39 -12.73 1.48
CA VAL A 81 4.56 -12.15 0.81
C VAL A 81 4.91 -10.86 1.51
N TRP A 82 6.16 -10.74 1.92
CA TRP A 82 6.71 -9.48 2.42
C TRP A 82 7.63 -8.88 1.37
N LEU A 83 7.12 -7.88 0.64
CA LEU A 83 7.86 -7.15 -0.37
C LEU A 83 8.53 -5.93 0.26
N TYR A 84 9.84 -5.95 0.41
CA TYR A 84 10.57 -4.87 1.07
C TYR A 84 11.64 -4.25 0.19
N GLY A 85 12.09 -3.08 0.61
CA GLY A 85 13.18 -2.35 -0.03
C GLY A 85 13.23 -0.89 0.42
N PRO A 86 14.31 -0.16 0.10
CA PRO A 86 14.42 1.26 0.41
C PRO A 86 13.29 2.13 -0.16
N ALA A 87 13.26 3.39 0.28
CA ALA A 87 12.37 4.40 -0.31
C ALA A 87 12.63 4.54 -1.82
N GLY A 88 11.60 4.88 -2.59
CA GLY A 88 11.76 5.10 -4.03
C GLY A 88 11.93 3.86 -4.90
N MET A 89 11.87 2.64 -4.34
CA MET A 89 11.92 1.39 -5.12
C MET A 89 10.58 1.00 -5.78
N GLY A 90 9.50 1.76 -5.58
CA GLY A 90 8.21 1.50 -6.22
C GLY A 90 7.34 0.44 -5.56
N LYS A 91 7.55 0.13 -4.26
CA LYS A 91 6.71 -0.79 -3.47
C LYS A 91 5.22 -0.46 -3.56
N SER A 92 4.84 0.78 -3.25
CA SER A 92 3.44 1.24 -3.31
C SER A 92 2.84 1.16 -4.71
N ALA A 93 3.65 1.36 -5.76
CA ALA A 93 3.20 1.22 -7.14
C ALA A 93 2.92 -0.25 -7.52
N ILE A 94 3.75 -1.18 -7.03
CA ILE A 94 3.54 -2.63 -7.18
C ILE A 94 2.29 -3.04 -6.40
N ALA A 95 2.17 -2.64 -5.13
CA ALA A 95 1.02 -2.94 -4.29
C ALA A 95 -0.29 -2.41 -4.89
N GLN A 96 -0.28 -1.20 -5.44
CA GLN A 96 -1.42 -0.63 -6.16
C GLN A 96 -1.78 -1.46 -7.38
N THR A 97 -0.81 -1.79 -8.22
CA THR A 97 -1.03 -2.59 -9.44
C THR A 97 -1.64 -3.94 -9.11
N ILE A 98 -1.13 -4.61 -8.07
CA ILE A 98 -1.66 -5.90 -7.61
C ILE A 98 -3.06 -5.75 -7.02
N ALA A 99 -3.37 -4.65 -6.32
CA ALA A 99 -4.71 -4.41 -5.80
C ALA A 99 -5.74 -4.27 -6.92
N GLU A 100 -5.45 -3.42 -7.91
CA GLU A 100 -6.31 -3.21 -9.09
C GLU A 100 -6.50 -4.52 -9.89
N GLU A 101 -5.44 -5.32 -10.07
CA GLU A 101 -5.54 -6.62 -10.74
C GLU A 101 -6.35 -7.65 -9.94
N CYS A 102 -6.16 -7.71 -8.61
CA CYS A 102 -6.94 -8.57 -7.74
C CYS A 102 -8.42 -8.18 -7.76
N GLU A 103 -8.74 -6.88 -7.74
CA GLU A 103 -10.12 -6.40 -7.82
C GLU A 103 -10.76 -6.81 -9.15
N ALA A 104 -10.07 -6.59 -10.27
CA ALA A 104 -10.56 -6.97 -11.59
C ALA A 104 -10.81 -8.48 -11.75
N LEU A 105 -10.10 -9.31 -10.99
CA LEU A 105 -10.27 -10.76 -10.94
C LEU A 105 -11.31 -11.22 -9.89
N GLY A 106 -11.86 -10.31 -9.09
CA GLY A 106 -12.73 -10.66 -7.96
C GLY A 106 -12.00 -11.37 -6.82
N LEU A 107 -10.67 -11.23 -6.74
CA LEU A 107 -9.81 -11.87 -5.75
C LEU A 107 -9.41 -10.94 -4.60
N LEU A 108 -9.62 -9.62 -4.72
CA LEU A 108 -9.31 -8.68 -3.65
C LEU A 108 -10.33 -8.83 -2.49
N ALA A 109 -9.82 -9.03 -1.27
CA ALA A 109 -10.62 -8.98 -0.04
C ALA A 109 -10.58 -7.58 0.59
N ALA A 110 -9.38 -7.00 0.69
CA ALA A 110 -9.19 -5.67 1.25
C ALA A 110 -7.83 -5.09 0.83
N SER A 111 -7.72 -3.78 0.89
CA SER A 111 -6.48 -3.05 0.74
C SER A 111 -6.36 -1.93 1.77
N PHE A 112 -5.15 -1.70 2.27
CA PHE A 112 -4.86 -0.63 3.23
C PHE A 112 -3.47 -0.06 2.99
N PHE A 113 -3.43 1.21 2.59
CA PHE A 113 -2.20 1.92 2.32
C PHE A 113 -1.99 2.95 3.41
N PHE A 114 -1.01 2.68 4.28
CA PHE A 114 -0.56 3.64 5.27
C PHE A 114 -0.05 4.91 4.57
N ASN A 115 -0.12 6.03 5.28
CA ASN A 115 0.41 7.30 4.81
C ASN A 115 0.89 8.09 6.02
N ARG A 116 2.21 8.27 6.12
CA ARG A 116 2.87 8.95 7.24
C ARG A 116 2.28 10.33 7.52
N ALA A 117 1.88 11.06 6.48
CA ALA A 117 1.39 12.43 6.56
C ALA A 117 -0.10 12.53 6.92
N ASN A 118 -0.85 11.43 6.93
CA ASN A 118 -2.28 11.44 7.24
C ASN A 118 -2.55 10.77 8.61
N PRO A 119 -3.01 11.53 9.63
CA PRO A 119 -3.29 11.00 10.97
C PRO A 119 -4.30 9.84 11.04
N GLN A 120 -5.13 9.68 10.00
CA GLN A 120 -6.09 8.58 9.91
C GLN A 120 -5.50 7.32 9.28
N ARG A 121 -4.31 7.43 8.68
CA ARG A 121 -3.64 6.38 7.91
C ARG A 121 -2.19 6.14 8.37
N ASN A 122 -1.73 6.79 9.43
CA ASN A 122 -0.41 6.55 10.02
C ASN A 122 -0.48 5.80 11.37
N ARG A 123 -1.63 5.17 11.69
CA ARG A 123 -1.86 4.41 12.94
C ARG A 123 -2.62 3.11 12.63
N ALA A 124 -2.42 2.08 13.44
CA ALA A 124 -3.09 0.78 13.26
C ALA A 124 -4.57 0.83 13.67
N ALA A 125 -4.98 1.85 14.45
CA ALA A 125 -6.31 1.98 15.05
C ALA A 125 -7.49 1.77 14.08
N ARG A 126 -7.32 2.10 12.80
CA ARG A 126 -8.37 1.97 11.77
C ARG A 126 -8.20 0.76 10.84
N LEU A 127 -7.10 0.03 10.95
CA LEU A 127 -6.75 -1.06 10.04
C LEU A 127 -7.83 -2.15 10.03
N VAL A 128 -8.18 -2.66 11.22
CA VAL A 128 -9.12 -3.78 11.34
C VAL A 128 -10.53 -3.40 10.89
N ALA A 129 -11.03 -2.23 11.30
CA ALA A 129 -12.34 -1.75 10.88
C ALA A 129 -12.42 -1.58 9.35
N SER A 130 -11.36 -1.05 8.73
CA SER A 130 -11.28 -0.87 7.29
C SER A 130 -11.25 -2.20 6.53
N ILE A 131 -10.52 -3.20 7.03
CA ILE A 131 -10.50 -4.56 6.47
C ILE A 131 -11.89 -5.21 6.61
N ALA A 132 -12.52 -5.12 7.79
CA ALA A 132 -13.84 -5.69 8.02
C ALA A 132 -14.92 -5.07 7.11
N LEU A 133 -14.84 -3.75 6.87
CA LEU A 133 -15.73 -3.05 5.96
C LEU A 133 -15.57 -3.56 4.52
N GLN A 134 -14.34 -3.58 4.01
CA GLN A 134 -14.04 -4.06 2.66
C GLN A 134 -14.37 -5.55 2.47
N LEU A 135 -14.24 -6.38 3.52
CA LEU A 135 -14.70 -7.77 3.48
C LEU A 135 -16.23 -7.86 3.33
N CYS A 136 -17.00 -6.99 3.97
CA CYS A 136 -18.46 -6.95 3.78
C CYS A 136 -18.88 -6.60 2.35
N GLU A 137 -18.01 -5.91 1.61
CA GLU A 137 -18.22 -5.51 0.21
C GLU A 137 -17.75 -6.62 -0.75
N SER A 138 -16.57 -7.20 -0.52
CA SER A 138 -15.94 -8.19 -1.40
C SER A 138 -16.40 -9.63 -1.18
N ILE A 139 -16.95 -9.95 0.00
CA ILE A 139 -17.49 -11.25 0.40
C ILE A 139 -18.85 -11.03 1.08
N PRO A 140 -19.94 -10.79 0.33
CA PRO A 140 -21.23 -10.39 0.89
C PRO A 140 -21.79 -11.32 1.98
N GLU A 141 -21.44 -12.61 1.96
CA GLU A 141 -21.82 -13.61 2.94
C GLU A 141 -21.29 -13.33 4.36
N ILE A 142 -20.20 -12.56 4.49
CA ILE A 142 -19.64 -12.19 5.79
C ILE A 142 -20.49 -11.16 6.52
N ARG A 143 -21.21 -10.32 5.75
CA ARG A 143 -21.85 -9.09 6.24
C ARG A 143 -22.84 -9.36 7.39
N PRO A 144 -23.77 -10.34 7.31
CA PRO A 144 -24.71 -10.60 8.40
C PRO A 144 -24.02 -10.94 9.73
N TYR A 145 -22.88 -11.62 9.68
CA TYR A 145 -22.12 -12.00 10.88
C TYR A 145 -21.38 -10.81 11.49
N VAL A 146 -20.86 -9.90 10.67
CA VAL A 146 -20.26 -8.64 11.15
C VAL A 146 -21.34 -7.76 11.79
N GLU A 147 -22.49 -7.61 11.13
CA GLU A 147 -23.61 -6.83 11.66
C GLU A 147 -24.12 -7.40 13.00
N ASP A 148 -24.22 -8.72 13.15
CA ASP A 148 -24.61 -9.39 14.39
C ASP A 148 -23.65 -9.09 15.54
N VAL A 149 -22.34 -9.16 15.29
CA VAL A 149 -21.31 -8.80 16.28
C VAL A 149 -21.47 -7.36 16.74
N MET A 150 -21.66 -6.44 15.80
CA MET A 150 -21.84 -5.02 16.12
C MET A 150 -23.13 -4.73 16.88
N ARG A 151 -24.23 -5.43 16.59
CA ARG A 151 -25.49 -5.33 17.35
C ARG A 151 -25.34 -5.90 18.77
N SER A 152 -24.67 -7.04 18.91
CA SER A 152 -24.44 -7.73 20.19
C SER A 152 -23.39 -7.04 21.07
N THR A 153 -22.45 -6.30 20.47
CA THR A 153 -21.34 -5.63 21.14
C THR A 153 -21.14 -4.23 20.55
N PRO A 154 -21.98 -3.25 20.91
CA PRO A 154 -21.89 -1.89 20.38
C PRO A 154 -20.53 -1.19 20.61
N THR A 155 -19.75 -1.66 21.59
CA THR A 155 -18.42 -1.13 21.93
C THR A 155 -17.28 -1.81 21.16
N ILE A 156 -17.56 -2.70 20.20
CA ILE A 156 -16.52 -3.52 19.57
C ILE A 156 -15.40 -2.68 18.93
N LEU A 157 -15.74 -1.57 18.27
CA LEU A 157 -14.77 -0.69 17.58
C LEU A 157 -13.88 0.15 18.51
N THR A 158 -14.15 0.12 19.82
CA THR A 158 -13.29 0.75 20.84
C THR A 158 -12.50 -0.27 21.67
N LYS A 159 -12.62 -1.57 21.35
CA LYS A 159 -11.81 -2.63 21.97
C LYS A 159 -10.42 -2.71 21.35
N SER A 160 -9.55 -3.53 21.94
CA SER A 160 -8.22 -3.79 21.40
C SER A 160 -8.28 -4.35 19.99
N LEU A 161 -7.33 -3.98 19.13
CA LEU A 161 -7.27 -4.47 17.74
C LEU A 161 -7.26 -6.00 17.62
N PRO A 162 -6.58 -6.78 18.48
CA PRO A 162 -6.69 -8.24 18.44
C PRO A 162 -8.12 -8.74 18.68
N LEU A 163 -8.88 -8.11 19.58
CA LEU A 163 -10.28 -8.48 19.82
C LEU A 163 -11.17 -8.06 18.64
N GLN A 164 -10.94 -6.87 18.08
CA GLN A 164 -11.62 -6.43 16.86
C GLN A 164 -11.37 -7.41 15.71
N LEU A 165 -10.12 -7.79 15.46
CA LEU A 165 -9.73 -8.70 14.38
C LEU A 165 -10.43 -10.05 14.55
N ARG A 166 -10.40 -10.58 15.76
CA ARG A 166 -11.07 -11.84 16.08
C ARG A 166 -12.56 -11.77 15.80
N ARG A 167 -13.25 -10.75 16.32
CA ARG A 167 -14.72 -10.66 16.30
C ARG A 167 -15.29 -10.15 14.99
N LEU A 168 -14.59 -9.29 14.27
CA LEU A 168 -15.08 -8.64 13.04
C LEU A 168 -14.53 -9.28 11.75
N VAL A 169 -13.44 -10.05 11.83
CA VAL A 169 -12.81 -10.68 10.64
C VAL A 169 -12.77 -12.19 10.79
N ILE A 170 -12.07 -12.71 11.81
CA ILE A 170 -11.78 -14.16 11.89
C ILE A 170 -13.03 -14.99 12.15
N GLU A 171 -13.81 -14.67 13.19
CA GLU A 171 -15.01 -15.43 13.54
C GLU A 171 -16.08 -15.32 12.43
N PRO A 172 -16.36 -14.14 11.86
CA PRO A 172 -17.25 -14.03 10.69
C PRO A 172 -16.80 -14.86 9.49
N LEU A 173 -15.52 -14.82 9.08
CA LEU A 173 -15.00 -15.62 7.96
C LEU A 173 -15.03 -17.13 8.22
N LYS A 174 -15.04 -17.58 9.47
CA LYS A 174 -15.21 -19.02 9.78
C LYS A 174 -16.66 -19.49 9.61
N ARG A 175 -17.63 -18.58 9.51
CA ARG A 175 -19.06 -18.89 9.40
C ARG A 175 -19.57 -18.84 7.97
N VAL A 176 -18.85 -18.19 7.06
CA VAL A 176 -19.22 -18.18 5.64
C VAL A 176 -18.91 -19.54 5.00
N PRO A 177 -19.63 -19.93 3.93
CA PRO A 177 -19.27 -21.10 3.14
C PRO A 177 -17.81 -21.04 2.65
N PRO A 178 -17.14 -22.18 2.45
CA PRO A 178 -15.79 -22.19 1.93
C PRO A 178 -15.70 -21.40 0.61
N LEU A 179 -14.73 -20.49 0.54
CA LEU A 179 -14.44 -19.77 -0.71
C LEU A 179 -13.74 -20.73 -1.68
N ALA A 180 -14.05 -20.60 -2.97
CA ALA A 180 -13.40 -21.39 -4.01
C ALA A 180 -11.92 -21.02 -4.17
N GLU A 181 -11.59 -19.75 -4.00
CA GLU A 181 -10.24 -19.19 -4.13
C GLU A 181 -9.93 -18.33 -2.91
N ASP A 182 -8.66 -18.31 -2.52
CA ASP A 182 -8.20 -17.43 -1.45
C ASP A 182 -8.26 -15.97 -1.92
N ARG A 183 -8.64 -15.07 -1.00
CA ARG A 183 -8.73 -13.64 -1.28
C ARG A 183 -7.49 -12.89 -0.78
N ALA A 184 -7.08 -11.87 -1.52
CA ALA A 184 -5.89 -11.08 -1.21
C ALA A 184 -6.20 -9.91 -0.28
N VAL A 185 -5.40 -9.77 0.77
CA VAL A 185 -5.34 -8.57 1.61
C VAL A 185 -4.00 -7.86 1.35
N ILE A 186 -4.06 -6.62 0.89
CA ILE A 186 -2.86 -5.85 0.51
C ILE A 186 -2.64 -4.75 1.54
N ILE A 187 -1.48 -4.75 2.18
CA ILE A 187 -1.10 -3.75 3.17
C ILE A 187 0.21 -3.10 2.72
N ASP A 188 0.17 -1.82 2.42
CA ASP A 188 1.34 -1.05 1.96
C ASP A 188 1.78 -0.01 2.98
N GLY A 189 3.09 0.14 3.13
CA GLY A 189 3.71 1.17 3.96
C GLY A 189 3.67 0.88 5.46
N LEU A 190 3.94 -0.35 5.91
CA LEU A 190 3.99 -0.63 7.36
C LEU A 190 4.97 0.32 8.11
N ASP A 191 6.08 0.70 7.48
CA ASP A 191 7.03 1.68 8.01
C ASP A 191 6.46 3.11 8.17
N GLU A 192 5.29 3.36 7.57
CA GLU A 192 4.55 4.63 7.71
C GLU A 192 3.50 4.58 8.83
N CYS A 193 3.35 3.44 9.51
CA CYS A 193 2.56 3.31 10.73
C CYS A 193 3.38 3.81 11.92
N LEU A 194 3.16 5.07 12.29
CA LEU A 194 3.87 5.75 13.38
C LEU A 194 3.23 5.49 14.75
N GLY A 195 1.94 5.16 14.78
CA GLY A 195 1.17 5.08 16.01
C GLY A 195 0.76 6.46 16.56
N PRO A 196 0.06 6.48 17.71
CA PRO A 196 -0.24 7.72 18.42
C PRO A 196 1.02 8.30 19.10
N ASP A 197 1.02 9.60 19.36
CA ASP A 197 2.20 10.36 19.81
C ASP A 197 2.83 9.85 21.13
N ASN A 198 2.09 9.04 21.90
CA ASN A 198 2.50 8.45 23.16
C ASN A 198 2.90 6.97 23.06
N VAL A 199 2.96 6.40 21.86
CA VAL A 199 3.34 5.00 21.59
C VAL A 199 4.51 5.00 20.62
N ASP A 200 5.46 4.11 20.85
CA ASP A 200 6.59 3.92 19.94
C ASP A 200 6.11 3.33 18.60
N GLN A 201 6.58 3.87 17.49
CA GLN A 201 6.29 3.36 16.15
C GLN A 201 6.63 1.87 16.03
N GLU A 202 7.71 1.42 16.68
CA GLU A 202 8.10 0.01 16.69
C GLU A 202 7.00 -0.86 17.28
N GLN A 203 6.40 -0.44 18.41
CA GLN A 203 5.33 -1.18 19.08
C GLN A 203 4.07 -1.22 18.23
N GLU A 204 3.73 -0.11 17.56
CA GLU A 204 2.56 -0.05 16.68
C GLU A 204 2.74 -0.95 15.43
N GLN A 205 3.93 -0.97 14.84
CA GLN A 205 4.25 -1.82 13.70
C GLN A 205 4.29 -3.32 14.10
N ALA A 206 4.88 -3.62 15.26
CA ALA A 206 4.87 -4.95 15.85
C ALA A 206 3.44 -5.44 16.17
N LEU A 207 2.54 -4.53 16.55
CA LEU A 207 1.12 -4.83 16.72
C LEU A 207 0.49 -5.25 15.38
N VAL A 208 0.74 -4.52 14.28
CA VAL A 208 0.25 -4.90 12.94
C VAL A 208 0.77 -6.28 12.52
N LEU A 209 2.06 -6.58 12.74
CA LEU A 209 2.61 -7.92 12.48
C LEU A 209 1.94 -9.00 13.34
N GLY A 210 1.62 -8.70 14.61
CA GLY A 210 0.86 -9.61 15.48
C GLY A 210 -0.57 -9.85 15.00
N LEU A 211 -1.24 -8.84 14.43
CA LEU A 211 -2.56 -9.01 13.81
C LEU A 211 -2.47 -9.91 12.57
N ILE A 212 -1.47 -9.70 11.71
CA ILE A 212 -1.21 -10.55 10.54
C ILE A 212 -0.95 -12.00 10.96
N ASP A 213 -0.10 -12.22 11.97
CA ASP A 213 0.18 -13.56 12.47
C ASP A 213 -1.07 -14.27 13.03
N THR A 214 -1.90 -13.54 13.78
CA THR A 214 -3.17 -14.05 14.30
C THR A 214 -4.14 -14.42 13.18
N LEU A 215 -4.23 -13.57 12.14
CA LEU A 215 -5.08 -13.79 10.98
C LEU A 215 -4.64 -15.05 10.20
N GLN A 216 -3.34 -15.19 9.96
CA GLN A 216 -2.77 -16.31 9.20
C GLN A 216 -2.79 -17.63 10.00
N SER A 217 -2.59 -17.58 11.31
CA SER A 217 -2.73 -18.75 12.19
C SER A 217 -4.17 -19.27 12.28
N SER A 218 -5.15 -18.48 11.83
CA SER A 218 -6.57 -18.86 11.86
C SER A 218 -7.00 -19.75 10.69
N ASN A 219 -6.08 -20.08 9.76
CA ASN A 219 -6.30 -20.95 8.61
C ASN A 219 -7.50 -20.51 7.74
N LEU A 220 -7.60 -19.21 7.47
CA LEU A 220 -8.64 -18.61 6.61
C LEU A 220 -8.21 -18.61 5.14
N PRO A 221 -9.15 -18.52 4.18
CA PRO A 221 -8.84 -18.40 2.76
C PRO A 221 -8.36 -16.99 2.40
N LEU A 222 -7.30 -16.52 3.07
CA LEU A 222 -6.73 -15.19 2.90
C LEU A 222 -5.21 -15.27 2.71
N ILE A 223 -4.73 -14.58 1.68
CA ILE A 223 -3.30 -14.32 1.46
C ILE A 223 -2.98 -12.85 1.68
N ILE A 224 -1.76 -12.55 2.11
CA ILE A 224 -1.36 -11.19 2.49
C ILE A 224 -0.13 -10.74 1.71
N LEU A 225 -0.26 -9.62 0.98
CA LEU A 225 0.89 -8.89 0.46
C LEU A 225 1.17 -7.72 1.42
N LEU A 226 2.29 -7.78 2.12
CA LEU A 226 2.77 -6.72 2.98
C LEU A 226 3.94 -6.00 2.30
N CYS A 227 3.89 -4.67 2.24
CA CYS A 227 4.99 -3.85 1.74
C CYS A 227 5.54 -2.92 2.83
N SER A 228 6.86 -2.86 2.96
CA SER A 228 7.50 -1.95 3.92
C SER A 228 8.97 -1.65 3.59
N ARG A 229 9.57 -0.71 4.31
CA ARG A 229 11.03 -0.63 4.42
C ARG A 229 11.57 -1.79 5.28
N PRO A 230 12.83 -2.19 5.07
CA PRO A 230 13.50 -3.23 5.85
C PRO A 230 14.06 -2.72 7.19
N GLU A 231 13.27 -1.96 7.95
CA GLU A 231 13.66 -1.47 9.28
C GLU A 231 13.97 -2.64 10.22
N SER A 232 14.99 -2.50 11.06
CA SER A 232 15.51 -3.61 11.88
C SER A 232 14.43 -4.25 12.75
N TRP A 233 13.60 -3.43 13.40
CA TRP A 233 12.50 -3.93 14.24
C TRP A 233 11.37 -4.59 13.43
N ILE A 234 11.16 -4.22 12.16
CA ILE A 234 10.20 -4.94 11.28
C ILE A 234 10.76 -6.33 10.96
N LYS A 235 12.05 -6.43 10.61
CA LYS A 235 12.74 -7.72 10.39
C LYS A 235 12.67 -8.60 11.63
N GLU A 236 13.06 -8.07 12.77
CA GLU A 236 13.02 -8.75 14.07
C GLU A 236 11.58 -9.15 14.41
N GLY A 237 10.61 -8.27 14.16
CA GLY A 237 9.19 -8.57 14.35
C GLY A 237 8.70 -9.79 13.55
N PHE A 238 9.20 -10.01 12.34
CA PHE A 238 8.95 -11.25 11.60
C PHE A 238 9.65 -12.45 12.24
N LEU A 239 10.94 -12.34 12.56
CA LEU A 239 11.76 -13.43 13.10
C LEU A 239 11.28 -13.91 14.48
N ASP A 240 10.90 -12.99 15.36
CA ASP A 240 10.37 -13.26 16.70
C ASP A 240 9.03 -14.00 16.65
N ARG A 241 8.30 -13.87 15.54
CA ARG A 241 7.05 -14.58 15.26
C ARG A 241 7.34 -15.75 14.34
N GLY A 242 7.99 -16.80 14.87
CA GLY A 242 8.43 -17.96 14.09
C GLY A 242 7.34 -18.57 13.20
N GLY A 243 6.08 -18.60 13.65
CA GLY A 243 4.94 -19.02 12.83
C GLY A 243 4.66 -18.11 11.64
N LEU A 244 4.70 -16.78 11.83
CA LEU A 244 4.55 -15.80 10.76
C LEU A 244 5.70 -15.92 9.75
N TRP A 245 6.94 -16.01 10.23
CA TRP A 245 8.11 -16.17 9.36
C TRP A 245 8.01 -17.40 8.47
N GLN A 246 7.61 -18.55 9.02
CA GLN A 246 7.42 -19.79 8.25
C GLN A 246 6.37 -19.66 7.13
N ARG A 247 5.37 -18.80 7.31
CA ARG A 247 4.31 -18.51 6.33
C ARG A 247 4.65 -17.38 5.36
N THR A 248 5.79 -16.71 5.55
CA THR A 248 6.19 -15.52 4.79
C THR A 248 7.25 -15.85 3.73
N ASN A 249 7.03 -15.38 2.51
CA ASN A 249 8.05 -15.28 1.48
C ASN A 249 8.63 -13.85 1.47
N PRO A 250 9.85 -13.62 1.98
CA PRO A 250 10.52 -12.33 1.90
C PRO A 250 11.03 -12.06 0.47
N ILE A 251 10.73 -10.89 -0.08
CA ILE A 251 11.24 -10.45 -1.39
C ILE A 251 11.88 -9.06 -1.24
N ASP A 252 13.20 -9.00 -1.44
CA ASP A 252 13.96 -7.75 -1.46
C ASP A 252 13.97 -7.14 -2.86
N LEU A 253 13.37 -5.96 -3.03
CA LEU A 253 13.46 -5.20 -4.28
C LEU A 253 14.86 -4.67 -4.57
N TYR A 254 15.70 -4.46 -3.54
CA TYR A 254 17.05 -3.96 -3.71
C TYR A 254 18.02 -4.99 -4.29
N ASP A 255 17.79 -6.28 -4.01
CA ASP A 255 18.63 -7.39 -4.46
C ASP A 255 18.12 -8.05 -5.75
N THR A 256 17.12 -7.43 -6.40
CA THR A 256 16.63 -7.92 -7.69
C THR A 256 17.61 -7.58 -8.82
N SER A 257 17.94 -8.59 -9.63
CA SER A 257 18.86 -8.43 -10.76
C SER A 257 18.33 -7.53 -11.88
N ASP A 258 17.02 -7.28 -11.93
CA ASP A 258 16.34 -6.48 -12.94
C ASP A 258 16.11 -5.01 -12.54
N LYS A 259 16.52 -4.59 -11.34
CA LYS A 259 16.27 -3.24 -10.83
C LYS A 259 16.85 -2.12 -11.70
N ASP A 260 18.05 -2.31 -12.24
CA ASP A 260 18.73 -1.28 -13.03
C ASP A 260 18.18 -1.24 -14.46
N ASN A 261 17.86 -2.41 -15.02
CA ASN A 261 17.15 -2.51 -16.29
C ASN A 261 15.77 -1.84 -16.23
N ASP A 262 15.04 -2.01 -15.12
CA ASP A 262 13.77 -1.33 -14.89
C ASP A 262 13.90 0.21 -14.89
N VAL A 263 14.98 0.74 -14.30
CA VAL A 263 15.29 2.18 -14.34
C VAL A 263 15.62 2.62 -15.76
N GLU A 264 16.40 1.85 -16.50
CA GLU A 264 16.74 2.17 -17.89
C GLU A 264 15.49 2.24 -18.78
N VAL A 265 14.60 1.24 -18.66
CA VAL A 265 13.31 1.17 -19.37
C VAL A 265 12.41 2.37 -19.03
N TYR A 266 12.52 2.91 -17.82
CA TYR A 266 11.85 4.16 -17.43
C TYR A 266 12.50 5.41 -18.04
N LEU A 267 13.83 5.51 -17.99
CA LEU A 267 14.56 6.70 -18.43
C LEU A 267 14.47 6.94 -19.94
N ARG A 268 14.62 5.88 -20.76
CA ARG A 268 14.69 6.02 -22.22
C ARG A 268 13.46 6.72 -22.82
N PRO A 269 12.20 6.30 -22.54
CA PRO A 269 11.02 6.98 -23.06
C PRO A 269 10.86 8.41 -22.54
N GLU A 270 11.23 8.69 -21.30
CA GLU A 270 11.14 10.05 -20.72
C GLU A 270 12.12 11.01 -21.39
N PHE A 271 13.37 10.61 -21.58
CA PHE A 271 14.35 11.43 -22.29
C PHE A 271 14.01 11.60 -23.78
N GLU A 272 13.46 10.57 -24.42
CA GLU A 272 12.94 10.67 -25.79
C GLU A 272 11.80 11.70 -25.89
N ARG A 273 10.93 11.76 -24.88
CA ARG A 273 9.87 12.77 -24.80
C ARG A 273 10.46 14.17 -24.62
N ILE A 274 11.41 14.36 -23.71
CA ILE A 274 12.06 15.67 -23.48
C ILE A 274 12.77 16.13 -24.75
N ARG A 275 13.54 15.24 -25.41
CA ARG A 275 14.25 15.53 -26.66
C ARG A 275 13.32 16.11 -27.73
N ARG A 276 12.15 15.49 -27.91
CA ARG A 276 11.15 15.93 -28.91
C ARG A 276 10.51 17.27 -28.57
N ILE A 277 10.28 17.57 -27.30
CA ILE A 277 9.63 18.82 -26.86
C ILE A 277 10.61 19.99 -26.91
N SER A 278 11.87 19.75 -26.59
CA SER A 278 12.91 20.79 -26.45
C SER A 278 13.84 20.88 -27.65
N GLU A 279 13.52 20.21 -28.77
CA GLU A 279 14.28 20.21 -30.03
C GLU A 279 15.79 19.93 -29.84
N CYS A 280 16.11 19.05 -28.90
CA CYS A 280 17.50 18.64 -28.66
C CYS A 280 18.00 17.76 -29.80
N GLY A 281 19.32 17.75 -30.04
CA GLY A 281 19.92 16.95 -31.11
C GLY A 281 19.64 15.45 -30.99
N ASP A 282 19.62 14.75 -32.13
CA ASP A 282 19.23 13.33 -32.20
C ASP A 282 20.08 12.39 -31.33
N SER A 283 21.33 12.77 -31.05
CA SER A 283 22.25 12.01 -30.21
C SER A 283 22.12 12.30 -28.71
N TRP A 284 21.15 13.11 -28.28
CA TRP A 284 20.95 13.50 -26.89
C TRP A 284 19.73 12.81 -26.25
N PRO A 285 19.84 12.28 -25.03
CA PRO A 285 21.09 11.99 -24.31
C PRO A 285 21.85 10.83 -24.97
N SER A 286 23.15 10.73 -24.70
CA SER A 286 23.93 9.59 -25.18
C SER A 286 23.60 8.32 -24.38
N ASP A 287 23.91 7.15 -24.94
CA ASP A 287 23.77 5.88 -24.20
C ASP A 287 24.66 5.82 -22.95
N GLU A 288 25.80 6.51 -22.97
CA GLU A 288 26.70 6.64 -21.80
C GLU A 288 26.07 7.49 -20.69
N ASP A 289 25.37 8.57 -21.05
CA ASP A 289 24.62 9.40 -20.10
C ASP A 289 23.54 8.57 -19.42
N ILE A 290 22.74 7.81 -20.19
CA ILE A 290 21.71 6.93 -19.67
C ILE A 290 22.31 5.86 -18.75
N THR A 291 23.38 5.20 -19.18
CA THR A 291 24.07 4.18 -18.38
C THR A 291 24.56 4.75 -17.05
N THR A 292 25.14 5.95 -17.07
CA THR A 292 25.59 6.65 -15.87
C THR A 292 24.43 6.95 -14.91
N LEU A 293 23.30 7.43 -15.43
CA LEU A 293 22.11 7.70 -14.62
C LEU A 293 21.51 6.42 -14.01
N VAL A 294 21.50 5.32 -14.77
CA VAL A 294 21.04 4.00 -14.30
C VAL A 294 21.89 3.52 -13.12
N GLN A 295 23.22 3.57 -13.28
CA GLN A 295 24.16 3.19 -12.22
C GLN A 295 23.95 4.04 -10.95
N ARG A 296 23.83 5.36 -11.12
CA ARG A 296 23.60 6.29 -10.01
C ARG A 296 22.24 6.10 -9.33
N ALA A 297 21.21 5.72 -10.08
CA ALA A 297 19.90 5.43 -9.50
C ALA A 297 19.94 4.20 -8.59
N SER A 298 20.79 3.20 -8.89
CA SER A 298 20.92 1.96 -8.10
C SER A 298 19.55 1.30 -7.85
N GLY A 299 18.71 1.22 -8.89
CA GLY A 299 17.33 0.73 -8.85
C GLY A 299 16.27 1.67 -8.27
N GLN A 300 16.64 2.85 -7.75
CA GLN A 300 15.70 3.79 -7.11
C GLN A 300 15.02 4.69 -8.15
N PHE A 301 13.74 4.46 -8.39
CA PHE A 301 12.92 5.28 -9.29
C PHE A 301 12.80 6.73 -8.84
N ILE A 302 12.89 7.01 -7.53
CA ILE A 302 12.86 8.39 -7.04
C ILE A 302 14.03 9.22 -7.58
N TYR A 303 15.22 8.63 -7.73
CA TYR A 303 16.36 9.29 -8.34
C TYR A 303 16.06 9.60 -9.81
N ALA A 304 15.70 8.57 -10.57
CA ALA A 304 15.41 8.69 -12.00
C ALA A 304 14.29 9.71 -12.29
N ALA A 305 13.20 9.66 -11.52
CA ALA A 305 12.10 10.60 -11.66
C ALA A 305 12.50 12.04 -11.29
N THR A 306 13.35 12.21 -10.29
CA THR A 306 13.87 13.53 -9.90
C THR A 306 14.77 14.11 -10.98
N VAL A 307 15.63 13.30 -11.60
CA VAL A 307 16.45 13.69 -12.75
C VAL A 307 15.56 14.14 -13.91
N VAL A 308 14.58 13.32 -14.31
CA VAL A 308 13.65 13.66 -15.40
C VAL A 308 12.94 14.98 -15.13
N ARG A 309 12.39 15.17 -13.92
CA ARG A 309 11.70 16.41 -13.52
C ARG A 309 12.59 17.64 -13.53
N TYR A 310 13.85 17.50 -13.14
CA TYR A 310 14.81 18.59 -13.15
C TYR A 310 15.25 18.96 -14.57
N VAL A 311 15.41 17.96 -15.44
CA VAL A 311 15.82 18.15 -16.83
C VAL A 311 14.69 18.72 -17.70
N GLU A 312 13.43 18.36 -17.42
CA GLU A 312 12.26 18.86 -18.15
C GLU A 312 11.81 20.28 -17.77
N ASP A 313 12.56 20.97 -16.91
CA ASP A 313 12.23 22.33 -16.48
C ASP A 313 12.03 23.27 -17.68
N ARG A 314 10.86 23.92 -17.75
CA ARG A 314 10.45 24.74 -18.90
C ARG A 314 11.26 26.02 -19.07
N TYR A 315 12.01 26.42 -18.06
CA TYR A 315 12.77 27.68 -18.03
C TYR A 315 14.26 27.46 -18.28
N SER A 316 14.70 26.23 -18.53
CA SER A 316 16.10 25.86 -18.66
C SER A 316 16.33 24.98 -19.89
N HIS A 317 17.56 24.99 -20.41
CA HIS A 317 17.91 24.06 -21.48
C HIS A 317 18.16 22.65 -20.91
N PRO A 318 17.50 21.59 -21.41
CA PRO A 318 17.64 20.24 -20.86
C PRO A 318 19.07 19.71 -20.90
N GLN A 319 19.84 20.08 -21.93
CA GLN A 319 21.23 19.67 -22.07
C GLN A 319 22.09 20.19 -20.92
N ASP A 320 21.97 21.48 -20.57
CA ASP A 320 22.73 22.10 -19.47
C ASP A 320 22.37 21.47 -18.12
N ARG A 321 21.08 21.20 -17.90
CA ARG A 321 20.58 20.54 -16.69
C ARG A 321 21.13 19.11 -16.56
N LEU A 322 21.12 18.36 -17.66
CA LEU A 322 21.67 17.00 -17.67
C LEU A 322 23.19 17.02 -17.42
N THR A 323 23.93 17.90 -18.11
CA THR A 323 25.38 18.06 -17.88
C THR A 323 25.69 18.42 -16.43
N THR A 324 24.86 19.27 -15.81
CA THR A 324 25.00 19.62 -14.38
C THR A 324 24.90 18.38 -13.49
N ILE A 325 23.90 17.53 -13.71
CA ILE A 325 23.74 16.27 -12.95
C ILE A 325 24.95 15.36 -13.17
N LEU A 326 25.34 15.12 -14.42
CA LEU A 326 26.42 14.21 -14.78
C LEU A 326 27.79 14.68 -14.25
N SER A 327 28.04 15.99 -14.21
CA SER A 327 29.29 16.58 -13.71
C SER A 327 29.49 16.48 -12.19
N THR A 328 28.45 16.10 -11.44
CA THR A 328 28.55 15.93 -9.98
C THR A 328 29.40 14.69 -9.67
N LYS A 329 30.48 14.85 -8.89
CA LYS A 329 31.31 13.74 -8.42
C LYS A 329 30.53 12.91 -7.42
N THR A 330 30.32 11.63 -7.73
CA THR A 330 29.83 10.65 -6.75
C THR A 330 30.99 10.24 -5.83
N PRO A 331 30.80 10.19 -4.49
CA PRO A 331 31.80 9.63 -3.59
C PRO A 331 32.12 8.18 -3.94
N GLU A 332 33.33 7.72 -3.61
CA GLU A 332 33.75 6.33 -3.82
C GLU A 332 32.86 5.32 -3.08
N ASP A 333 32.30 5.73 -1.94
CA ASP A 333 31.24 5.00 -1.24
C ASP A 333 29.93 5.12 -2.05
N HIS A 334 29.61 4.10 -2.86
CA HIS A 334 28.38 4.00 -3.66
C HIS A 334 27.13 3.76 -2.78
N LYS A 335 26.96 4.56 -1.71
CA LYS A 335 25.80 4.50 -0.82
C LYS A 335 24.60 5.13 -1.54
N PRO A 336 23.52 4.38 -1.81
CA PRO A 336 22.42 4.86 -2.66
C PRO A 336 21.69 6.10 -2.12
N LEU A 337 21.71 6.32 -0.80
CA LEU A 337 21.15 7.53 -0.17
C LEU A 337 22.03 8.76 -0.40
N HIS A 338 23.36 8.60 -0.38
CA HIS A 338 24.28 9.72 -0.59
C HIS A 338 24.17 10.27 -2.02
N VAL A 339 24.01 9.39 -3.01
CA VAL A 339 23.83 9.79 -4.41
C VAL A 339 22.52 10.56 -4.60
N LEU A 340 21.46 10.22 -3.85
CA LEU A 340 20.20 10.94 -3.87
C LEU A 340 20.32 12.29 -3.14
N ASP A 341 21.02 12.34 -2.01
CA ASP A 341 21.32 13.59 -1.29
C ASP A 341 22.14 14.55 -2.15
N ASP A 342 23.17 14.03 -2.85
CA ASP A 342 23.97 14.81 -3.81
C ASP A 342 23.11 15.36 -4.95
N LEU A 343 22.18 14.56 -5.48
CA LEU A 343 21.23 15.04 -6.48
C LEU A 343 20.38 16.20 -5.92
N TYR A 344 19.79 16.04 -4.75
CA TYR A 344 18.99 17.11 -4.13
C TYR A 344 19.84 18.36 -3.85
N LEU A 345 21.05 18.21 -3.31
CA LEU A 345 21.96 19.32 -3.05
C LEU A 345 22.37 20.04 -4.34
N THR A 346 22.67 19.31 -5.41
CA THR A 346 22.97 19.88 -6.72
C THR A 346 21.78 20.67 -7.27
N ILE A 347 20.56 20.13 -7.17
CA ILE A 347 19.34 20.84 -7.60
C ILE A 347 19.13 22.10 -6.76
N LEU A 348 19.25 22.01 -5.44
CA LEU A 348 19.06 23.14 -4.53
C LEU A 348 20.08 24.25 -4.79
N ARG A 349 21.36 23.93 -5.03
CA ARG A 349 22.41 24.91 -5.35
C ARG A 349 22.16 25.71 -6.63
N GLN A 350 21.35 25.16 -7.54
CA GLN A 350 21.00 25.81 -8.81
C GLN A 350 19.75 26.70 -8.68
N THR A 351 19.19 26.85 -7.47
CA THR A 351 18.07 27.76 -7.25
C THR A 351 18.55 29.22 -7.23
N PRO A 352 17.84 30.15 -7.91
CA PRO A 352 18.25 31.56 -8.00
C PRO A 352 18.40 32.26 -6.65
N ASN A 353 17.71 31.75 -5.63
CA ASN A 353 17.70 32.30 -4.28
C ASN A 353 18.11 31.23 -3.25
N TYR A 354 19.23 30.56 -3.51
CA TYR A 354 19.76 29.48 -2.68
C TYR A 354 19.81 29.85 -1.19
N LYS A 355 20.26 31.06 -0.86
CA LYS A 355 20.36 31.52 0.53
C LYS A 355 18.99 31.57 1.22
N ALA A 356 17.99 32.16 0.57
CA ALA A 356 16.62 32.18 1.09
C ALA A 356 16.00 30.78 1.15
N THR A 357 16.33 29.91 0.19
CA THR A 357 15.87 28.51 0.17
C THR A 357 16.44 27.73 1.36
N MET A 358 17.73 27.90 1.68
CA MET A 358 18.38 27.27 2.82
C MET A 358 17.89 27.82 4.16
N GLU A 359 17.56 29.11 4.23
CA GLU A 359 16.93 29.73 5.41
C GLU A 359 15.53 29.13 5.70
N VAL A 360 14.73 28.87 4.66
CA VAL A 360 13.41 28.22 4.79
C VAL A 360 13.52 26.73 5.14
N LEU A 361 14.53 26.03 4.62
CA LEU A 361 14.76 24.62 4.88
C LEU A 361 15.41 24.34 6.25
N GLY A 362 15.73 25.38 7.03
CA GLY A 362 16.23 25.25 8.41
C GLY A 362 17.68 24.76 8.51
N SER A 363 18.43 24.80 7.42
CA SER A 363 19.85 24.44 7.38
C SER A 363 20.70 25.71 7.47
N MET A 364 21.03 26.12 8.69
CA MET A 364 22.14 27.03 8.97
C MET A 364 23.22 26.32 9.79
#